data_AF-A0A4U9HM50-F1
#
_entry.id   AF-A0A4U9HM50-F1
#
_cell.length_a   1.000
_cell.length_b   1.000
_cell.length_c   1.000
_cell.angle_alpha   90.00
_cell.angle_beta   90.00
_cell.angle_gamma   90.00
#
_symmetry.space_group_name_H-M   'P 1'
#
loop_
_entity.id
_entity.type
_entity.pdbx_description
1 polymer ?
#
loop_
_entity_poly.entity_id
_entity_poly.type
_entity_poly.pdbx_seq_one_letter_code
_entity_poly.pdbx_strand_id
1 'polypeptide(L)'
;MDSRLVSHKEGKWHASNGPFEHFDGLGDTGWSLLAQAVNHWHAPAAELVRPFRVLPDWRLDDLMISFSVPGGGVGAAYRPVRCVYHSGDGQPTLARRDKLPMRQFCPHPALLHVDPFEPIIDENLAPGDILYIPPGFPHDGFTPRDGS
;
A
#
# COMPACT_ATOMS: atom_id res chain seq x y z
N MET A 1 -13.93 11.75 -4.11
CA MET A 1 -12.82 11.06 -3.42
C MET A 1 -12.01 10.34 -4.48
N ASP A 2 -10.69 10.49 -4.48
CA ASP A 2 -9.83 9.75 -5.41
C ASP A 2 -9.63 8.31 -4.88
N SER A 3 -9.82 7.32 -5.75
CA SER A 3 -9.69 5.92 -5.41
C SER A 3 -9.18 5.10 -6.57
N ARG A 4 -8.57 3.96 -6.26
CA ARG A 4 -8.01 3.04 -7.25
C ARG A 4 -8.20 1.61 -6.82
N LEU A 5 -8.65 0.78 -7.73
CA LEU A 5 -8.66 -0.67 -7.58
C LEU A 5 -7.43 -1.22 -8.33
N VAL A 6 -6.64 -2.02 -7.64
CA VAL A 6 -5.48 -2.72 -8.19
C VAL A 6 -5.73 -4.23 -8.06
N SER A 7 -5.42 -4.99 -9.11
CA SER A 7 -5.49 -6.46 -9.05
C SER A 7 -4.35 -7.10 -9.81
N HIS A 8 -3.97 -8.29 -9.36
CA HIS A 8 -2.98 -9.13 -10.02
C HIS A 8 -3.59 -10.51 -10.28
N LYS A 9 -3.97 -10.76 -11.53
CA LYS A 9 -4.66 -12.00 -11.97
C LYS A 9 -3.90 -12.59 -13.14
N GLU A 10 -3.67 -13.90 -13.11
CA GLU A 10 -3.00 -14.65 -14.20
C GLU A 10 -1.64 -14.03 -14.61
N GLY A 11 -0.87 -13.53 -13.64
CA GLY A 11 0.43 -12.90 -13.88
C GLY A 11 0.37 -11.51 -14.51
N LYS A 12 -0.81 -10.88 -14.56
CA LYS A 12 -1.02 -9.55 -15.14
C LYS A 12 -1.57 -8.57 -14.12
N TRP A 13 -1.00 -7.37 -14.13
CA TRP A 13 -1.45 -6.26 -13.30
C TRP A 13 -2.53 -5.47 -14.02
N HIS A 14 -3.59 -5.17 -13.29
CA HIS A 14 -4.68 -4.30 -13.72
C HIS A 14 -4.89 -3.21 -12.68
N ALA A 15 -5.15 -1.99 -13.15
CA ALA A 15 -5.54 -0.91 -12.28
C ALA A 15 -6.60 -0.03 -12.93
N SER A 16 -7.64 0.30 -12.17
CA SER A 16 -8.71 1.21 -12.57
C SER A 16 -8.86 2.31 -11.52
N ASN A 17 -9.16 3.53 -11.96
CA ASN A 17 -9.45 4.64 -11.06
C ASN A 17 -10.97 4.74 -10.86
N GLY A 18 -11.37 5.16 -9.67
CA GLY A 18 -12.77 5.40 -9.34
C GLY A 18 -13.33 6.68 -9.98
N PRO A 19 -14.61 7.01 -9.69
CA PRO A 19 -15.48 6.29 -8.77
C PRO A 19 -15.92 4.92 -9.30
N PHE A 20 -16.33 4.03 -8.40
CA PHE A 20 -16.86 2.70 -8.72
C PHE A 20 -18.32 2.62 -8.30
N GLU A 21 -19.19 2.11 -9.18
CA GLU A 21 -20.62 1.89 -8.88
C GLU A 21 -20.89 0.46 -8.41
N HIS A 22 -20.04 -0.49 -8.81
CA HIS A 22 -20.18 -1.91 -8.52
C HIS A 22 -18.82 -2.51 -8.14
N PHE A 23 -18.85 -3.49 -7.23
CA PHE A 23 -17.69 -4.28 -6.81
C PHE A 23 -17.86 -5.77 -7.14
N ASP A 24 -18.85 -6.09 -7.99
CA ASP A 24 -19.15 -7.45 -8.42
C ASP A 24 -18.04 -8.00 -9.32
N GLY A 25 -17.77 -9.31 -9.23
CA GLY A 25 -16.80 -9.98 -10.10
C GLY A 25 -15.32 -9.77 -9.76
N LEU A 26 -15.01 -9.07 -8.66
CA LEU A 26 -13.63 -8.95 -8.17
C LEU A 26 -13.04 -10.28 -7.68
N GLY A 27 -13.90 -11.17 -7.18
CA GLY A 27 -13.51 -12.44 -6.56
C GLY A 27 -12.91 -12.25 -5.18
N ASP A 28 -12.45 -13.35 -4.58
CA ASP A 28 -12.08 -13.38 -3.16
C ASP A 28 -10.58 -13.19 -2.91
N THR A 29 -9.75 -13.04 -3.95
CA THR A 29 -8.29 -12.94 -3.82
C THR A 29 -7.66 -12.01 -4.86
N GLY A 30 -6.45 -11.52 -4.56
CA GLY A 30 -5.56 -10.88 -5.53
C GLY A 30 -5.93 -9.44 -5.92
N TRP A 31 -6.66 -8.71 -5.08
CA TRP A 31 -6.97 -7.31 -5.34
C TRP A 31 -6.94 -6.43 -4.09
N SER A 32 -6.75 -5.13 -4.32
CA SER A 32 -6.73 -4.08 -3.31
C SER A 32 -7.49 -2.86 -3.80
N LEU A 33 -8.28 -2.25 -2.92
CA LEU A 33 -8.92 -0.95 -3.11
C LEU A 33 -8.18 0.09 -2.27
N LEU A 34 -7.73 1.17 -2.90
CA LEU A 34 -7.05 2.29 -2.27
C LEU A 34 -7.95 3.53 -2.34
N ALA A 35 -8.12 4.22 -1.23
CA ALA A 35 -8.88 5.46 -1.14
C ALA A 35 -7.99 6.56 -0.55
N GLN A 36 -7.81 7.66 -1.29
CA GLN A 36 -6.92 8.76 -0.92
C GLN A 36 -7.64 9.78 -0.03
N ALA A 37 -6.86 10.48 0.80
CA ALA A 37 -7.31 11.62 1.60
C ALA A 37 -8.59 11.35 2.41
N VAL A 38 -8.69 10.16 3.02
CA VAL A 38 -9.89 9.71 3.74
C VAL A 38 -10.18 10.59 4.96
N ASN A 39 -9.13 11.10 5.60
CA ASN A 39 -9.20 12.08 6.68
C ASN A 39 -9.99 13.34 6.33
N HIS A 40 -10.10 13.73 5.05
CA HIS A 40 -10.87 14.90 4.64
C HIS A 40 -12.39 14.66 4.59
N TRP A 41 -12.82 13.40 4.49
CA TRP A 41 -14.22 13.05 4.27
C TRP A 41 -14.82 12.20 5.39
N HIS A 42 -13.98 11.64 6.27
CA HIS A 42 -14.40 10.75 7.35
C HIS A 42 -13.77 11.16 8.68
N ALA A 43 -14.57 11.82 9.54
CA ALA A 43 -14.13 12.35 10.82
C ALA A 43 -13.39 11.33 11.70
N PRO A 44 -13.89 10.09 11.88
CA PRO A 44 -13.17 9.09 12.68
C PRO A 44 -11.80 8.71 12.10
N ALA A 45 -11.63 8.74 10.77
CA ALA A 45 -10.32 8.47 10.16
C ALA A 45 -9.34 9.64 10.39
N ALA A 46 -9.83 10.87 10.47
CA ALA A 46 -9.00 12.03 10.80
C ALA A 46 -8.37 11.94 12.20
N GLU A 47 -9.00 11.23 13.13
CA GLU A 47 -8.45 10.99 14.47
C GLU A 47 -7.16 10.15 14.44
N LEU A 48 -7.00 9.23 13.48
CA LEU A 48 -5.80 8.40 13.32
C LEU A 48 -4.56 9.22 12.96
N VAL A 49 -4.74 10.40 12.38
CA VAL A 49 -3.65 11.30 11.98
C VAL A 49 -3.12 12.11 13.17
N ARG A 50 -3.95 12.36 14.20
CA ARG A 50 -3.61 13.25 15.31
C ARG A 50 -2.32 12.88 16.05
N PRO A 51 -2.03 11.59 16.37
CA PRO A 51 -0.79 11.22 17.06
C PRO A 51 0.49 11.58 16.28
N PHE A 52 0.41 11.69 14.95
CA PHE A 52 1.55 12.04 14.09
C PHE A 52 1.84 13.55 14.01
N ARG A 53 1.01 14.40 14.64
CA ARG A 53 1.21 15.86 14.72
C ARG A 53 2.36 16.31 15.63
N VAL A 54 3.15 15.35 16.13
CA VAL A 54 4.50 15.62 16.62
C VAL A 54 5.43 16.11 15.49
N LEU A 55 5.11 15.78 14.24
CA LEU A 55 5.75 16.32 13.05
C LEU A 55 5.09 17.65 12.63
N PRO A 56 5.85 18.59 12.02
CA PRO A 56 5.27 19.82 11.49
C PRO A 56 4.19 19.54 10.45
N ASP A 57 3.08 20.29 10.50
CA ASP A 57 1.93 20.13 9.60
C ASP A 57 2.32 20.16 8.11
N TRP A 58 3.30 20.97 7.71
CA TRP A 58 3.77 21.06 6.31
C TRP A 58 4.46 19.78 5.80
N ARG A 59 4.86 18.89 6.70
CA ARG A 59 5.49 17.60 6.38
C ARG A 59 4.48 16.45 6.39
N LEU A 60 3.31 16.67 7.00
CA LEU A 60 2.25 15.69 7.07
C LEU A 60 1.39 15.80 5.80
N ASP A 61 1.26 14.70 5.09
CA ASP A 61 0.35 14.58 3.95
C ASP A 61 -0.97 13.92 4.43
N ASP A 62 -1.76 13.44 3.50
CA ASP A 62 -3.06 12.83 3.74
C ASP A 62 -3.04 11.35 4.18
N LEU A 63 -4.13 10.90 4.81
CA LEU A 63 -4.36 9.50 5.15
C LEU A 63 -5.00 8.75 3.96
N MET A 64 -4.22 7.85 3.36
CA MET A 64 -4.70 6.85 2.41
C MET A 64 -5.07 5.56 3.16
N ILE A 65 -6.24 5.00 2.89
CA ILE A 65 -6.66 3.69 3.41
C ILE A 65 -6.72 2.69 2.25
N SER A 66 -6.11 1.53 2.45
CA SER A 66 -6.23 0.39 1.54
C SER A 66 -6.98 -0.76 2.21
N PHE A 67 -7.90 -1.36 1.47
CA PHE A 67 -8.50 -2.66 1.78
C PHE A 67 -8.00 -3.69 0.79
N SER A 68 -7.51 -4.82 1.28
CA SER A 68 -6.92 -5.88 0.46
C SER A 68 -7.51 -7.22 0.86
N VAL A 69 -7.91 -8.01 -0.13
CA VAL A 69 -8.23 -9.43 0.07
C VAL A 69 -6.94 -10.27 0.07
N PRO A 70 -6.97 -11.55 0.48
CA PRO A 70 -5.78 -12.40 0.43
C PRO A 70 -5.06 -12.39 -0.93
N GLY A 71 -3.74 -12.23 -0.90
CA GLY A 71 -2.87 -12.02 -2.06
C GLY A 71 -3.02 -10.65 -2.75
N GLY A 72 -3.86 -9.76 -2.22
CA GLY A 72 -4.03 -8.39 -2.69
C GLY A 72 -2.87 -7.51 -2.24
N GLY A 73 -2.39 -6.67 -3.15
CA GLY A 73 -1.34 -5.70 -2.91
C GLY A 73 -1.19 -4.76 -4.11
N VAL A 74 -0.23 -3.84 -4.02
CA VAL A 74 0.07 -2.89 -5.11
C VAL A 74 1.40 -3.16 -5.81
N GLY A 75 2.14 -4.16 -5.35
CA GLY A 75 3.43 -4.55 -5.88
C GLY A 75 4.58 -3.65 -5.42
N ALA A 76 5.79 -4.18 -5.58
CA ALA A 76 7.04 -3.54 -5.22
C ALA A 76 7.21 -2.16 -5.87
N ALA A 77 7.33 -1.13 -5.04
CA ALA A 77 7.40 0.26 -5.49
C ALA A 77 8.47 1.08 -4.74
N TYR A 78 8.84 2.19 -5.38
CA TYR A 78 9.60 3.28 -4.78
C TYR A 78 8.67 4.47 -4.55
N ARG A 79 8.44 4.87 -3.30
CA ARG A 79 7.54 6.00 -2.97
C ARG A 79 8.20 6.98 -1.99
N PRO A 80 7.66 8.22 -1.88
CA PRO A 80 8.00 9.13 -0.80
C PRO A 80 7.76 8.51 0.58
N VAL A 81 8.26 9.20 1.63
CA VAL A 81 8.14 8.78 3.03
C VAL A 81 6.72 8.33 3.36
N ARG A 82 6.58 7.19 4.04
CA ARG A 82 5.28 6.63 4.41
C ARG A 82 5.32 6.03 5.81
N CYS A 83 4.27 6.25 6.59
CA CYS A 83 3.91 5.41 7.72
C CYS A 83 2.74 4.52 7.30
N VAL A 84 2.81 3.22 7.58
CA VAL A 84 1.72 2.29 7.35
C VAL A 84 1.23 1.79 8.69
N TYR A 85 -0.06 2.00 8.97
CA TYR A 85 -0.75 1.44 10.13
C TYR A 85 -1.57 0.23 9.67
N HIS A 86 -1.46 -0.88 10.40
CA HIS A 86 -2.15 -2.11 10.08
C HIS A 86 -3.35 -2.30 11.00
N SER A 87 -4.56 -2.36 10.43
CA SER A 87 -5.79 -2.70 11.14
C SER A 87 -6.18 -4.19 11.00
N GLY A 88 -5.37 -4.94 10.26
CA GLY A 88 -5.52 -6.35 9.90
C GLY A 88 -4.15 -6.89 9.50
N ASP A 89 -4.07 -8.20 9.26
CA ASP A 89 -2.82 -8.85 8.90
C ASP A 89 -2.28 -8.33 7.56
N GLY A 90 -0.97 -8.13 7.51
CA GLY A 90 -0.28 -7.72 6.30
C GLY A 90 1.20 -8.01 6.39
N GLN A 91 1.80 -8.42 5.27
CA GLN A 91 3.21 -8.78 5.22
C GLN A 91 3.95 -7.79 4.30
N PRO A 92 4.44 -6.67 4.85
CA PRO A 92 5.30 -5.77 4.10
C PRO A 92 6.71 -6.35 3.96
N THR A 93 7.30 -6.11 2.80
CA THR A 93 8.72 -6.35 2.56
C THR A 93 9.42 -5.02 2.29
N LEU A 94 10.62 -4.83 2.82
CA LEU A 94 11.43 -3.62 2.62
C LEU A 94 12.84 -3.97 2.21
N ALA A 95 13.37 -3.39 1.14
CA ALA A 95 14.74 -3.60 0.68
C ALA A 95 15.76 -2.68 1.36
N ARG A 96 17.04 -3.04 1.29
CA ARG A 96 18.14 -2.14 1.68
C ARG A 96 18.30 -0.99 0.67
N ARG A 97 18.45 0.25 1.17
CA ARG A 97 18.57 1.46 0.32
C ARG A 97 19.82 1.52 -0.57
N ASP A 98 20.94 0.92 -0.16
CA ASP A 98 22.21 0.98 -0.90
C ASP A 98 22.23 0.12 -2.18
N LYS A 99 21.14 -0.61 -2.45
CA LYS A 99 20.92 -1.35 -3.71
C LYS A 99 20.29 -0.49 -4.82
N LEU A 100 20.28 0.84 -4.65
CA LEU A 100 19.82 1.80 -5.65
C LEU A 100 20.97 2.22 -6.60
N PRO A 101 20.66 2.59 -7.87
CA PRO A 101 19.33 2.66 -8.46
C PRO A 101 18.81 1.29 -8.87
N MET A 102 17.54 1.02 -8.54
CA MET A 102 16.80 -0.13 -9.07
C MET A 102 16.08 0.28 -10.35
N ARG A 103 16.00 -0.63 -11.32
CA ARG A 103 15.24 -0.40 -12.55
C ARG A 103 13.76 -0.27 -12.19
N GLN A 104 13.14 0.78 -12.72
CA GLN A 104 11.69 0.97 -12.64
C GLN A 104 11.04 0.52 -13.94
N PHE A 105 9.83 -0.03 -13.85
CA PHE A 105 9.04 -0.43 -15.01
C PHE A 105 7.55 -0.28 -14.72
N CYS A 106 6.75 -0.15 -15.77
CA CYS A 106 5.30 -0.02 -15.65
C CYS A 106 4.63 -1.34 -16.07
N PRO A 107 4.23 -2.22 -15.14
CA PRO A 107 3.45 -3.41 -15.50
C PRO A 107 2.03 -3.04 -15.95
N HIS A 108 1.58 -1.83 -15.63
CA HIS A 108 0.35 -1.22 -16.09
C HIS A 108 0.57 0.30 -16.19
N PRO A 109 -0.09 1.05 -17.11
CA PRO A 109 0.10 2.50 -17.24
C PRO A 109 -0.14 3.31 -15.95
N ALA A 110 -0.90 2.77 -15.00
CA ALA A 110 -1.20 3.40 -13.72
C ALA A 110 -0.33 2.89 -12.54
N LEU A 111 0.61 1.98 -12.79
CA LEU A 111 1.46 1.36 -11.78
C LEU A 111 2.93 1.48 -12.16
N LEU A 112 3.76 1.90 -11.21
CA LEU A 112 5.21 2.03 -11.38
C LEU A 112 5.88 1.12 -10.36
N HIS A 113 6.50 0.05 -10.85
CA HIS A 113 7.13 -0.97 -10.03
C HIS A 113 8.65 -0.88 -10.13
N VAL A 114 9.33 -1.53 -9.19
CA VAL A 114 10.76 -1.82 -9.25
C VAL A 114 11.00 -3.31 -9.45
N ASP A 115 12.20 -3.67 -9.89
CA ASP A 115 12.62 -5.08 -9.93
C ASP A 115 12.51 -5.75 -8.54
N PRO A 116 12.40 -7.09 -8.46
CA PRO A 116 12.41 -7.80 -7.19
C PRO A 116 13.67 -7.51 -6.37
N PHE A 117 13.56 -7.59 -5.04
CA PHE A 117 14.65 -7.34 -4.12
C PHE A 117 14.66 -8.35 -2.97
N GLU A 118 15.83 -8.49 -2.34
CA GLU A 118 15.97 -9.21 -1.08
C GLU A 118 15.55 -8.29 0.08
N PRO A 119 14.56 -8.68 0.89
CA PRO A 119 14.11 -7.86 2.00
C PRO A 119 15.10 -7.83 3.17
N ILE A 120 15.20 -6.68 3.81
CA ILE A 120 15.78 -6.50 5.15
C ILE A 120 14.71 -6.50 6.25
N ILE A 121 13.44 -6.32 5.87
CA ILE A 121 12.26 -6.50 6.72
C ILE A 121 11.29 -7.35 5.89
N ASP A 122 10.86 -8.47 6.45
CA ASP A 122 9.85 -9.38 5.92
C ASP A 122 9.12 -9.98 7.13
N GLU A 123 8.15 -9.25 7.63
CA GLU A 123 7.49 -9.54 8.90
C GLU A 123 5.98 -9.53 8.70
N ASN A 124 5.26 -10.41 9.39
CA ASN A 124 3.80 -10.32 9.44
C ASN A 124 3.41 -9.29 10.51
N LEU A 125 2.74 -8.22 10.09
CA LEU A 125 2.26 -7.17 10.97
C LEU A 125 0.84 -7.45 11.40
N ALA A 126 0.62 -7.42 12.72
CA ALA A 126 -0.66 -7.64 13.36
C ALA A 126 -1.45 -6.32 13.49
N PRO A 127 -2.75 -6.39 13.80
CA PRO A 127 -3.55 -5.20 14.09
C PRO A 127 -2.93 -4.35 15.22
N GLY A 128 -2.66 -3.08 14.93
CA GLY A 128 -2.02 -2.16 15.85
C GLY A 128 -0.57 -1.83 15.50
N ASP A 129 0.10 -2.65 14.70
CA ASP A 129 1.48 -2.44 14.30
C ASP A 129 1.62 -1.26 13.32
N ILE A 130 2.78 -0.60 13.40
CA ILE A 130 3.13 0.54 12.56
C ILE A 130 4.49 0.29 11.91
N LEU A 131 4.54 0.34 10.59
CA LEU A 131 5.78 0.34 9.82
C LEU A 131 6.09 1.74 9.29
N TYR A 132 7.23 2.29 9.69
CA TYR A 132 7.77 3.52 9.12
C TYR A 132 8.77 3.20 8.01
N ILE A 133 8.55 3.77 6.84
CA ILE A 133 9.40 3.59 5.66
C ILE A 133 10.04 4.95 5.31
N PRO A 134 11.35 5.11 5.55
CA PRO A 134 12.08 6.29 5.12
C PRO A 134 12.09 6.44 3.58
N PRO A 135 12.34 7.65 3.06
CA PRO A 135 12.43 7.85 1.63
C PRO A 135 13.64 7.07 1.09
N GLY A 136 13.48 6.45 -0.06
CA GLY A 136 14.58 5.73 -0.69
C GLY A 136 14.59 4.23 -0.44
N PHE A 137 13.62 3.67 0.28
CA PHE A 137 13.56 2.24 0.54
C PHE A 137 12.46 1.58 -0.31
N PRO A 138 12.84 0.75 -1.31
CA PRO A 138 11.90 -0.06 -2.06
C PRO A 138 11.08 -0.95 -1.11
N HIS A 139 9.78 -0.99 -1.30
CA HIS A 139 8.88 -1.81 -0.47
C HIS A 139 7.81 -2.46 -1.31
N ASP A 140 7.35 -3.62 -0.85
CA ASP A 140 6.14 -4.28 -1.30
C ASP A 140 5.27 -4.60 -0.08
N GLY A 141 4.04 -5.02 -0.31
CA GLY A 141 3.16 -5.51 0.74
C GLY A 141 1.94 -6.18 0.14
N PHE A 142 1.57 -7.30 0.74
CA PHE A 142 0.36 -8.02 0.40
C PHE A 142 -0.35 -8.51 1.67
N THR A 143 -1.64 -8.80 1.56
CA THR A 143 -2.39 -9.50 2.61
C THR A 143 -2.13 -11.00 2.48
N PRO A 144 -1.60 -11.68 3.51
CA PRO A 144 -1.36 -13.13 3.47
C PRO A 144 -2.62 -13.94 3.15
N ARG A 145 -2.43 -15.18 2.72
CA ARG A 145 -3.52 -16.15 2.58
C ARG A 145 -3.59 -16.96 3.86
N ASP A 146 -4.79 -17.30 4.33
CA ASP A 146 -4.93 -18.15 5.52
C ASP A 146 -4.09 -19.43 5.37
N GLY A 147 -3.14 -19.63 6.29
CA GLY A 147 -2.25 -20.80 6.32
C GLY A 147 -0.92 -20.68 5.56
N SER A 148 -0.52 -19.48 5.11
CA SER A 148 0.84 -19.20 4.60
C SER A 148 1.86 -18.94 5.72
#